data_AF-A0A3C1DDU9-F1
#
_entry.id   AF-A0A3C1DDU9-F1
#
_cell.length_a   1.000
_cell.length_b   1.000
_cell.length_c   1.000
_cell.angle_alpha   90.00
_cell.angle_beta   90.00
_cell.angle_gamma   90.00
#
_symmetry.space_group_name_H-M   'P 1'
#
loop_
_entity.id
_entity.type
_entity.pdbx_description
1 polymer ?
#
loop_
_entity_poly.entity_id
_entity_poly.type
_entity_poly.pdbx_seq_one_letter_code
_entity_poly.pdbx_strand_id
1 'polypeptide(L)'
;MTDSIIMERVADTAAGCAVDYTLDFFHIMKKVTRAFPDEWSAKREWAVNLAVRGKGKQLARMCERVAAKMKAGGARDKVLDLATYVANHAGGVRPPKRELGTIEGTNSHVGVSRLKDQGRSWSRAGAEAMCLVRCAIMTGRALVAPPAPSWFTERELAAEEASLPTSASQVPESSGKGREYPRQSKPLSKNVAIPLAYRS
;
A
#
# COMPACT_ATOMS: atom_id res chain seq x y z
N MET A 1 -24.55 -17.26 9.53
CA MET A 1 -25.02 -17.82 8.23
C MET A 1 -25.09 -16.76 7.12
N THR A 2 -24.38 -15.64 7.25
CA THR A 2 -24.45 -14.49 6.33
C THR A 2 -23.09 -14.12 5.73
N ASP A 3 -21.98 -14.60 6.28
CA ASP A 3 -20.63 -14.30 5.78
C ASP A 3 -20.21 -15.17 4.59
N SER A 4 -20.80 -16.36 4.43
CA SER A 4 -20.59 -17.23 3.27
C SER A 4 -21.20 -16.65 1.99
N ILE A 5 -22.26 -15.83 2.10
CA ILE A 5 -23.01 -15.31 0.94
C ILE A 5 -22.28 -14.14 0.25
N ILE A 6 -21.43 -13.41 0.97
CA ILE A 6 -20.72 -12.23 0.41
C ILE A 6 -19.47 -12.65 -0.37
N MET A 7 -18.71 -13.63 0.13
CA MET A 7 -17.55 -14.20 -0.58
C MET A 7 -17.98 -14.95 -1.85
N GLU A 8 -19.11 -15.66 -1.80
CA GLU A 8 -19.66 -16.41 -2.94
C GLU A 8 -20.17 -15.46 -4.05
N ARG A 9 -20.78 -14.32 -3.71
CA ARG A 9 -21.26 -13.35 -4.71
C ARG A 9 -20.16 -12.62 -5.48
N VAL A 10 -19.00 -12.37 -4.88
CA VAL A 10 -17.86 -11.76 -5.61
C VAL A 10 -17.23 -12.76 -6.57
N ALA A 11 -17.23 -14.05 -6.22
CA ALA A 11 -16.76 -15.13 -7.10
C ALA A 11 -17.75 -15.41 -8.24
N ASP A 12 -19.06 -15.43 -7.97
CA ASP A 12 -20.10 -15.74 -8.96
C ASP A 12 -20.33 -14.63 -10.00
N THR A 13 -20.07 -13.36 -9.65
CA THR A 13 -20.17 -12.25 -10.62
C THR A 13 -18.96 -12.20 -11.58
N ALA A 14 -17.89 -12.95 -11.29
CA ALA A 14 -16.66 -13.01 -12.08
C ALA A 14 -16.61 -14.22 -13.05
N ALA A 15 -17.60 -15.11 -13.01
CA ALA A 15 -17.73 -16.21 -13.97
C ALA A 15 -18.23 -15.68 -15.34
N GLY A 16 -17.38 -14.93 -16.04
CA GLY A 16 -17.66 -14.41 -17.38
C GLY A 16 -17.05 -13.05 -17.70
N CYS A 17 -16.56 -12.31 -16.70
CA CYS A 17 -15.89 -11.04 -16.93
C CYS A 17 -14.38 -11.29 -17.02
N ALA A 18 -13.82 -11.23 -18.23
CA ALA A 18 -12.37 -11.32 -18.41
C ALA A 18 -11.71 -10.13 -17.70
N VAL A 19 -11.14 -10.37 -16.51
CA VAL A 19 -10.41 -9.35 -15.76
C VAL A 19 -9.09 -9.09 -16.46
N ASP A 20 -9.07 -8.04 -17.30
CA ASP A 20 -7.88 -7.55 -17.97
C ASP A 20 -7.03 -6.77 -16.95
N TYR A 21 -6.02 -7.40 -16.37
CA TYR A 21 -5.14 -6.74 -15.41
C TYR A 21 -3.96 -6.07 -16.12
N THR A 22 -3.51 -4.94 -15.58
CA THR A 22 -2.26 -4.27 -15.99
C THR A 22 -1.57 -3.85 -14.71
N LEU A 23 -0.25 -4.02 -14.65
CA LEU A 23 0.52 -3.51 -13.52
C LEU A 23 0.51 -1.99 -13.52
N ASP A 24 0.65 -1.39 -12.33
CA ASP A 24 0.94 0.03 -12.25
C ASP A 24 2.29 0.32 -12.94
N PHE A 25 2.19 1.01 -14.07
CA PHE A 25 3.33 1.29 -14.92
C PHE A 25 4.36 2.18 -14.24
N PHE A 26 3.93 3.01 -13.28
CA PHE A 26 4.83 3.79 -12.44
C PHE A 26 5.82 2.88 -11.68
N HIS A 27 5.34 1.79 -11.08
CA HIS A 27 6.19 0.85 -10.32
C HIS A 27 7.17 0.11 -11.23
N ILE A 28 6.75 -0.20 -12.46
CA ILE A 28 7.65 -0.77 -13.47
C ILE A 28 8.75 0.24 -13.81
N MET A 29 8.39 1.50 -14.11
CA MET A 29 9.36 2.55 -14.44
C MET A 29 10.33 2.80 -13.28
N LYS A 30 9.85 2.88 -12.04
CA LYS A 30 10.68 3.04 -10.85
C LYS A 30 11.66 1.88 -10.64
N LYS A 31 11.25 0.64 -10.91
CA LYS A 31 12.17 -0.50 -10.89
C LYS A 31 13.18 -0.45 -12.04
N VAL A 32 12.77 0.00 -13.22
CA VAL A 32 13.68 0.21 -14.37
C VAL A 32 14.74 1.25 -14.05
N THR A 33 14.38 2.43 -13.52
CA THR A 33 15.35 3.47 -13.16
C THR A 33 16.27 3.05 -12.03
N ARG A 34 15.78 2.24 -11.08
CA ARG A 34 16.60 1.66 -10.01
C ARG A 34 17.59 0.63 -10.54
N ALA A 35 17.19 -0.20 -11.49
CA ALA A 35 18.02 -1.25 -12.09
C ALA A 35 19.05 -0.68 -13.10
N PHE A 36 18.67 0.35 -13.85
CA PHE A 36 19.47 0.99 -14.87
C PHE A 36 19.59 2.49 -14.56
N PRO A 37 20.65 2.92 -13.84
CA PRO A 37 20.85 4.32 -13.50
C PRO A 37 21.18 5.16 -14.74
N ASP A 38 21.19 6.49 -14.61
CA ASP A 38 21.29 7.43 -15.75
C ASP A 38 22.56 7.24 -16.59
N GLU A 39 23.66 6.79 -15.98
CA GLU A 39 24.92 6.50 -16.67
C GLU A 39 24.77 5.32 -17.66
N TRP A 40 23.69 4.54 -17.54
CA TRP A 40 23.38 3.39 -18.39
C TRP A 40 22.22 3.68 -19.34
N SER A 41 22.11 4.94 -19.80
CA SER A 41 21.02 5.47 -20.64
C SER A 41 20.57 4.52 -21.76
N ALA A 42 21.49 4.00 -22.58
CA ALA A 42 21.13 3.08 -23.67
C ALA A 42 20.44 1.78 -23.20
N LYS A 43 20.88 1.20 -22.07
CA LYS A 43 20.24 0.00 -21.50
C LYS A 43 18.90 0.35 -20.89
N ARG A 44 18.81 1.51 -20.23
CA ARG A 44 17.59 2.02 -19.64
C ARG A 44 16.53 2.29 -20.71
N GLU A 45 16.88 3.00 -21.78
CA GLU A 45 15.98 3.26 -22.91
C GLU A 45 15.49 1.97 -23.56
N TRP A 46 16.37 0.98 -23.70
CA TRP A 46 15.95 -0.33 -24.20
C TRP A 46 14.95 -1.01 -23.26
N ALA A 47 15.21 -1.01 -21.95
CA ALA A 47 14.30 -1.55 -20.96
C ALA A 47 12.94 -0.85 -20.94
N VAL A 48 12.94 0.50 -21.00
CA VAL A 48 11.72 1.31 -21.12
C VAL A 48 10.95 0.95 -22.38
N ASN A 49 11.62 0.88 -23.54
CA ASN A 49 10.97 0.51 -24.80
C ASN A 49 10.33 -0.88 -24.77
N LEU A 50 10.98 -1.87 -24.14
CA LEU A 50 10.40 -3.20 -23.96
C LEU A 50 9.16 -3.15 -23.05
N ALA A 51 9.19 -2.38 -21.97
CA ALA A 51 8.04 -2.22 -21.08
C ALA A 51 6.86 -1.52 -21.76
N VAL A 52 7.11 -0.40 -22.47
CA VAL A 52 6.08 0.37 -23.19
C VAL A 52 5.41 -0.48 -24.30
N ARG A 53 6.18 -1.32 -24.99
CA ARG A 53 5.67 -2.21 -26.04
C ARG A 53 5.01 -3.49 -25.52
N GLY A 54 4.85 -3.61 -24.21
CA GLY A 54 4.20 -4.77 -23.59
C GLY A 54 5.03 -6.05 -23.64
N LYS A 55 6.36 -5.95 -23.74
CA LYS A 55 7.27 -7.09 -23.96
C LYS A 55 7.89 -7.59 -22.66
N GLY A 56 7.08 -7.84 -21.64
CA GLY A 56 7.54 -8.26 -20.29
C GLY A 56 8.52 -9.46 -20.29
N LYS A 57 8.24 -10.51 -21.09
CA LYS A 57 9.15 -11.67 -21.22
C LYS A 57 10.50 -11.30 -21.84
N GLN A 58 10.52 -10.40 -22.82
CA GLN A 58 11.76 -9.96 -23.45
C GLN A 58 12.56 -9.04 -22.52
N LEU A 59 11.87 -8.22 -21.73
CA LEU A 59 12.47 -7.40 -20.68
C LEU A 59 13.15 -8.28 -19.62
N ALA A 60 12.47 -9.31 -19.12
CA ALA A 60 13.06 -10.27 -18.18
C ALA A 60 14.37 -10.88 -18.73
N ARG A 61 14.33 -11.43 -19.95
CA ARG A 61 15.50 -12.01 -20.62
C ARG A 61 16.61 -11.00 -20.88
N MET A 62 16.26 -9.74 -21.16
CA MET A 62 17.24 -8.66 -21.31
C MET A 62 17.95 -8.39 -19.98
N CYS A 63 17.21 -8.28 -18.88
CA CYS A 63 17.76 -8.11 -17.54
C CYS A 63 18.66 -9.29 -17.13
N GLU A 64 18.23 -10.53 -17.34
CA GLU A 64 19.02 -11.74 -17.06
C GLU A 64 20.36 -11.74 -17.81
N ARG A 65 20.34 -11.44 -19.12
CA ARG A 65 21.57 -11.35 -19.93
C ARG A 65 22.51 -10.24 -19.48
N VAL A 66 21.97 -9.10 -19.03
CA VAL A 66 22.78 -8.01 -18.48
C VAL A 66 23.39 -8.44 -17.15
N ALA A 67 22.59 -8.98 -16.24
CA ALA A 67 23.04 -9.43 -14.92
C ALA A 67 24.10 -10.53 -14.99
N ALA A 68 24.03 -11.42 -15.99
CA ALA A 68 25.03 -12.47 -16.22
C ALA A 68 26.43 -11.93 -16.55
N LYS A 69 26.52 -10.70 -17.08
CA LYS A 69 27.79 -10.02 -17.42
C LYS A 69 28.30 -9.12 -16.29
N MET A 70 27.54 -8.99 -15.21
CA MET A 70 27.89 -8.12 -14.09
C MET A 70 28.59 -8.91 -13.00
N LYS A 71 29.54 -8.25 -12.32
CA LYS A 71 30.07 -8.77 -11.06
C LYS A 71 28.97 -8.83 -10.01
N ALA A 72 29.09 -9.74 -9.05
CA ALA A 72 28.20 -9.81 -7.90
C ALA A 72 28.20 -8.47 -7.13
N GLY A 73 27.03 -8.06 -6.65
CA GLY A 73 26.86 -6.83 -5.89
C GLY A 73 25.51 -6.16 -6.13
N GLY A 74 25.23 -5.10 -5.38
CA GLY A 74 23.89 -4.50 -5.32
C GLY A 74 23.36 -3.96 -6.66
N ALA A 75 24.22 -3.61 -7.62
CA ALA A 75 23.77 -3.24 -8.96
C ALA A 75 23.19 -4.45 -9.71
N ARG A 76 23.84 -5.62 -9.62
CA ARG A 76 23.38 -6.87 -10.24
C ARG A 76 22.06 -7.32 -9.60
N ASP A 77 21.97 -7.20 -8.28
CA ASP A 77 20.78 -7.62 -7.53
C ASP A 77 19.55 -6.77 -7.90
N LYS A 78 19.73 -5.45 -8.14
CA LYS A 78 18.64 -4.59 -8.64
C LYS A 78 18.17 -5.00 -10.03
N VAL A 79 19.09 -5.40 -10.93
CA VAL A 79 18.74 -5.88 -12.27
C VAL A 79 18.02 -7.23 -12.20
N LEU A 80 18.45 -8.13 -11.32
CA LEU A 80 17.77 -9.41 -11.08
C LEU A 80 16.41 -9.24 -10.41
N ASP A 81 16.26 -8.30 -9.47
CA ASP A 81 14.96 -7.97 -8.87
C ASP A 81 13.97 -7.49 -9.94
N LEU A 82 14.42 -6.65 -10.87
CA LEU A 82 13.60 -6.27 -12.02
C LEU A 82 13.26 -7.48 -12.90
N ALA A 83 14.23 -8.34 -13.21
CA ALA A 83 14.02 -9.54 -14.03
C ALA A 83 12.96 -10.47 -13.43
N THR A 84 13.08 -10.79 -12.14
CA THR A 84 12.12 -11.62 -11.40
C THR A 84 10.75 -10.96 -11.37
N TYR A 85 10.70 -9.66 -11.07
CA TYR A 85 9.45 -8.91 -11.00
C TYR A 85 8.68 -8.96 -12.32
N VAL A 86 9.34 -8.66 -13.44
CA VAL A 86 8.69 -8.63 -14.77
C VAL A 86 8.46 -10.02 -15.34
N ALA A 87 9.24 -11.03 -14.98
CA ALA A 87 8.99 -12.42 -15.35
C ALA A 87 7.69 -12.94 -14.72
N ASN A 88 7.52 -12.71 -13.41
CA ASN A 88 6.33 -13.13 -12.66
C ASN A 88 5.04 -12.45 -13.13
N HIS A 89 5.15 -11.28 -13.77
CA HIS A 89 4.00 -10.45 -14.16
C HIS A 89 4.01 -10.10 -15.64
N ALA A 90 4.64 -10.94 -16.49
CA ALA A 90 4.96 -10.57 -17.86
C ALA A 90 3.75 -10.17 -18.72
N GLY A 91 2.57 -10.74 -18.45
CA GLY A 91 1.32 -10.39 -19.14
C GLY A 91 0.74 -9.03 -18.73
N GLY A 92 1.09 -8.53 -17.54
CA GLY A 92 0.65 -7.23 -17.02
C GLY A 92 1.63 -6.09 -17.29
N VAL A 93 2.81 -6.36 -17.85
CA VAL A 93 3.78 -5.33 -18.24
C VAL A 93 3.29 -4.70 -19.52
N ARG A 94 2.60 -3.56 -19.43
CA ARG A 94 2.24 -2.66 -20.53
C ARG A 94 1.74 -1.34 -19.94
N PRO A 95 1.77 -0.23 -20.69
CA PRO A 95 1.10 0.99 -20.27
C PRO A 95 -0.40 0.72 -20.05
N PRO A 96 -1.01 1.30 -19.01
CA PRO A 96 -2.45 1.17 -18.81
C PRO A 96 -3.20 1.90 -19.92
N LYS A 97 -4.36 1.38 -20.33
CA LYS A 97 -5.23 2.04 -21.33
C LYS A 97 -5.74 3.41 -20.85
N ARG A 98 -5.84 3.59 -19.53
CA ARG A 98 -6.21 4.85 -18.86
C ARG A 98 -5.28 5.04 -17.68
N GLU A 99 -4.76 6.24 -17.53
CA GLU A 99 -3.97 6.58 -16.34
C GLU A 99 -4.90 6.58 -15.12
N LEU A 100 -4.57 5.77 -14.11
CA LEU A 100 -5.32 5.70 -12.85
C LEU A 100 -4.91 6.83 -11.87
N GLY A 101 -4.05 7.76 -12.32
CA GLY A 101 -3.30 8.66 -11.46
C GLY A 101 -2.23 7.92 -10.66
N THR A 102 -1.29 8.67 -10.07
CA THR A 102 -0.22 8.06 -9.28
C THR A 102 -0.73 7.73 -7.88
N ILE A 103 -0.86 6.45 -7.55
CA ILE A 103 -1.18 6.01 -6.17
C ILE A 103 -0.13 6.52 -5.16
N GLU A 104 1.10 6.78 -5.60
CA GLU A 104 2.13 7.39 -4.75
C GLU A 104 1.78 8.80 -4.28
N GLY A 105 1.07 9.59 -5.09
CA GLY A 105 0.57 10.90 -4.66
C GLY A 105 -0.43 10.74 -3.51
N THR A 106 -1.37 9.80 -3.67
CA THR A 106 -2.30 9.43 -2.59
C THR A 106 -1.55 8.90 -1.37
N ASN A 107 -0.59 7.99 -1.51
CA ASN A 107 0.18 7.47 -0.38
C ASN A 107 0.99 8.57 0.33
N SER A 108 1.58 9.50 -0.42
CA SER A 108 2.34 10.63 0.13
C SER A 108 1.45 11.57 0.94
N HIS A 109 0.33 12.00 0.35
CA HIS A 109 -0.54 13.01 0.95
C HIS A 109 -1.53 12.43 1.98
N VAL A 110 -1.98 11.18 1.82
CA VAL A 110 -2.91 10.52 2.75
C VAL A 110 -2.16 9.80 3.85
N GLY A 111 -1.22 8.94 3.50
CA GLY A 111 -0.50 8.09 4.45
C GLY A 111 0.72 8.79 5.07
N VAL A 112 1.69 9.20 4.26
CA VAL A 112 3.02 9.62 4.74
C VAL A 112 2.97 10.92 5.55
N SER A 113 2.29 11.94 5.02
CA SER A 113 2.29 13.31 5.59
C SER A 113 1.87 13.40 7.07
N ARG A 114 1.11 12.42 7.58
CA ARG A 114 0.66 12.40 8.97
C ARG A 114 0.96 11.12 9.73
N LEU A 115 1.04 9.97 9.05
CA LEU A 115 1.32 8.71 9.73
C LEU A 115 2.83 8.47 9.89
N LYS A 116 3.61 8.74 8.85
CA LYS A 116 5.04 8.39 8.81
C LYS A 116 5.93 9.51 9.35
N ASP A 117 5.69 10.76 8.94
CA ASP A 117 6.64 11.86 9.21
C ASP A 117 6.52 12.44 10.63
N GLN A 118 5.46 12.09 11.36
CA GLN A 118 5.22 12.60 12.71
C GLN A 118 5.86 11.74 13.82
N GLY A 119 6.54 10.64 13.46
CA GLY A 119 7.21 9.75 14.42
C GLY A 119 6.27 9.10 15.44
N ARG A 120 4.96 9.09 15.17
CA ARG A 120 3.93 8.53 16.05
C ARG A 120 3.68 7.08 15.70
N SER A 121 3.43 6.29 16.72
CA SER A 121 2.94 4.92 16.56
C SER A 121 1.43 4.96 16.48
N TRP A 122 0.88 4.29 15.46
CA TRP A 122 -0.55 4.24 15.22
C TRP A 122 -1.02 2.82 15.47
N SER A 123 -2.08 2.66 16.25
CA SER A 123 -2.86 1.42 16.22
C SER A 123 -3.47 1.24 14.83
N ARG A 124 -3.80 0.01 14.44
CA ARG A 124 -4.41 -0.28 13.14
C ARG A 124 -5.67 0.56 12.91
N ALA A 125 -6.56 0.60 13.91
CA ALA A 125 -7.79 1.39 13.87
C ALA A 125 -7.50 2.90 13.79
N GLY A 126 -6.48 3.39 14.50
CA GLY A 126 -6.09 4.80 14.44
C GLY A 126 -5.52 5.20 13.07
N ALA A 127 -4.70 4.33 12.46
CA ALA A 127 -4.16 4.55 11.11
C ALA A 127 -5.27 4.56 10.05
N GLU A 128 -6.22 3.62 10.14
CA GLU A 128 -7.38 3.55 9.25
C GLU A 128 -8.25 4.80 9.33
N ALA A 129 -8.65 5.20 10.55
CA ALA A 129 -9.45 6.40 10.76
C ALA A 129 -8.74 7.65 10.21
N MET A 130 -7.44 7.76 10.43
CA MET A 130 -6.64 8.89 9.91
C MET A 130 -6.56 8.88 8.38
N CYS A 131 -6.36 7.73 7.76
CA CYS A 131 -6.41 7.60 6.30
C CYS A 131 -7.76 8.04 5.74
N LEU A 132 -8.88 7.63 6.35
CA LEU A 132 -10.22 8.04 5.91
C LEU A 132 -10.43 9.55 6.00
N VAL A 133 -10.03 10.17 7.12
CA VAL A 133 -10.07 11.63 7.30
C VAL A 133 -9.26 12.34 6.21
N ARG A 134 -8.04 11.87 5.93
CA ARG A 134 -7.18 12.47 4.90
C ARG A 134 -7.73 12.27 3.50
N CYS A 135 -8.32 11.11 3.19
CA CYS A 135 -9.03 10.87 1.95
C CYS A 135 -10.21 11.83 1.77
N ALA A 136 -11.01 12.06 2.82
CA ALA A 136 -12.12 13.01 2.79
C ALA A 136 -11.64 14.45 2.52
N ILE A 137 -10.59 14.90 3.23
CA ILE A 137 -9.98 16.23 3.03
C ILE A 137 -9.48 16.39 1.58
N MET A 138 -8.76 15.39 1.05
CA MET A 138 -8.12 15.51 -0.26
C MET A 138 -9.11 15.39 -1.43
N THR A 139 -10.18 14.61 -1.27
CA THR A 139 -11.20 14.42 -2.31
C THR A 139 -12.35 15.41 -2.21
N GLY A 140 -12.46 16.17 -1.11
CA GLY A 140 -13.61 17.01 -0.80
C GLY A 140 -14.91 16.24 -0.56
N ARG A 141 -14.85 14.90 -0.49
CA ARG A 141 -16.01 14.04 -0.26
C ARG A 141 -16.31 13.98 1.22
N ALA A 142 -17.60 13.85 1.55
CA ALA A 142 -18.03 13.64 2.92
C ALA A 142 -17.31 12.43 3.53
N LEU A 143 -16.84 12.59 4.77
CA LEU A 143 -16.31 11.47 5.54
C LEU A 143 -17.46 10.54 5.88
N VAL A 144 -17.64 9.50 5.09
CA VAL A 144 -18.52 8.39 5.44
C VAL A 144 -17.72 7.51 6.39
N ALA A 145 -17.97 7.66 7.69
CA ALA A 145 -17.47 6.69 8.64
C ALA A 145 -18.04 5.32 8.22
N PRO A 146 -17.20 4.32 7.89
CA PRO A 146 -17.72 2.99 7.65
C PRO A 146 -18.51 2.57 8.90
N PRO A 147 -19.67 1.89 8.74
CA PRO A 147 -20.30 1.25 9.88
C PRO A 147 -19.22 0.39 10.54
N ALA A 148 -19.00 0.58 11.85
CA ALA A 148 -17.87 -0.01 12.57
C ALA A 148 -17.69 -1.48 12.15
N PRO A 149 -16.68 -1.80 11.34
CA PRO A 149 -16.55 -3.16 10.85
C PRO A 149 -16.11 -4.02 12.02
N SER A 150 -16.90 -5.02 12.39
CA SER A 150 -16.49 -6.08 13.31
C SER A 150 -15.55 -7.02 12.57
N TRP A 151 -14.35 -6.55 12.21
CA TRP A 151 -13.25 -7.40 11.73
C TRP A 151 -12.89 -8.47 12.75
N PHE A 152 -13.25 -8.22 14.00
CA PHE A 152 -13.11 -9.09 15.14
C PHE A 152 -14.50 -9.43 15.66
N THR A 153 -14.68 -10.70 15.99
CA THR A 153 -15.82 -11.14 16.81
C THR A 153 -15.77 -10.44 18.17
N GLU A 154 -16.92 -10.30 18.85
CA GLU A 154 -16.96 -9.77 20.22
C GLU A 154 -16.00 -10.51 21.16
N ARG A 155 -15.76 -11.80 20.89
CA ARG A 155 -14.82 -12.64 21.62
C ARG A 155 -13.36 -12.24 21.39
N GLU A 156 -12.99 -11.89 20.18
CA GLU A 156 -11.64 -11.41 19.86
C GLU A 156 -11.38 -10.02 20.42
N LEU A 157 -12.39 -9.13 20.40
CA LEU A 157 -12.32 -7.82 21.05
C LEU A 157 -12.18 -7.96 22.57
N ALA A 158 -12.97 -8.85 23.20
CA ALA A 158 -12.88 -9.12 24.63
C ALA A 158 -11.54 -9.77 25.02
N ALA A 159 -10.98 -10.63 24.16
CA ALA A 159 -9.68 -11.25 24.38
C ALA A 159 -8.53 -10.24 24.25
N GLU A 160 -8.61 -9.34 23.25
CA GLU A 160 -7.68 -8.22 23.10
C GLU A 160 -7.75 -7.31 24.34
N GLU A 161 -8.95 -6.90 24.74
CA GLU A 161 -9.16 -6.02 25.89
C GLU A 161 -8.71 -6.65 27.21
N ALA A 162 -8.94 -7.95 27.40
CA ALA A 162 -8.41 -8.71 28.54
C ALA A 162 -6.89 -8.86 28.53
N SER A 163 -6.25 -8.75 27.35
CA SER A 163 -4.80 -8.83 27.20
C SER A 163 -4.07 -7.49 27.35
N LEU A 164 -4.82 -6.38 27.42
CA LEU A 164 -4.23 -5.05 27.57
C LEU A 164 -3.70 -4.83 29.01
N PRO A 165 -2.52 -4.20 29.16
CA PRO A 165 -1.96 -3.89 30.47
C PRO A 165 -2.87 -2.91 31.21
N THR A 166 -3.22 -3.28 32.44
CA THR A 166 -4.17 -2.52 33.29
C THR A 166 -3.50 -1.34 33.99
N SER A 167 -2.16 -1.31 34.01
CA SER A 167 -1.36 -0.21 34.54
C SER A 167 -0.15 0.11 33.66
N ALA A 168 0.33 1.36 33.75
CA ALA A 168 1.52 1.81 33.02
C ALA A 168 2.78 1.00 33.36
N SER A 169 2.85 0.40 34.55
CA SER A 169 3.96 -0.45 35.00
C SER A 169 3.98 -1.84 34.38
N GLN A 170 2.87 -2.28 33.77
CA GLN A 170 2.76 -3.57 33.06
C GLN A 170 3.08 -3.44 31.57
N VAL A 171 3.33 -2.22 31.09
CA VAL A 171 3.81 -1.99 29.73
C VAL A 171 5.29 -2.36 29.71
N PRO A 172 5.73 -3.33 28.88
CA PRO A 172 7.15 -3.65 28.80
C PRO A 172 7.97 -2.40 28.39
N GLU A 173 9.27 -2.36 28.63
CA GLU A 173 10.12 -1.26 28.19
C GLU A 173 10.56 -1.51 26.73
N SER A 174 10.40 -0.58 25.77
CA SER A 174 10.87 -0.80 24.38
C SER A 174 12.12 -0.03 24.08
N SER A 175 13.10 -0.72 23.51
CA SER A 175 14.06 -0.12 22.59
C SER A 175 13.46 -0.11 21.16
N GLY A 176 13.06 1.07 20.66
CA GLY A 176 12.55 1.26 19.27
C GLY A 176 11.22 2.03 19.16
N LYS A 177 10.91 2.55 17.96
CA LYS A 177 9.89 3.61 17.71
C LYS A 177 8.42 3.13 17.65
N GLY A 178 7.98 2.37 18.65
CA GLY A 178 6.55 2.36 18.94
C GLY A 178 6.00 1.30 19.88
N ARG A 179 5.02 1.74 20.69
CA ARG A 179 4.14 0.92 21.54
C ARG A 179 2.71 1.45 21.46
N GLU A 180 1.72 0.57 21.62
CA GLU A 180 0.32 0.93 21.77
C GLU A 180 0.03 1.36 23.22
N TYR A 181 -0.69 2.47 23.37
CA TYR A 181 -1.13 2.97 24.68
C TYR A 181 -2.47 2.35 25.07
N PRO A 182 -2.68 2.00 26.36
CA PRO A 182 -3.98 1.52 26.83
C PRO A 182 -5.03 2.62 26.64
N ARG A 183 -6.15 2.25 26.01
CA ARG A 183 -7.30 3.14 25.84
C ARG A 183 -7.99 3.29 27.19
N GLN A 184 -7.95 4.49 27.78
CA GLN A 184 -8.98 4.84 28.76
C GLN A 184 -10.28 5.08 28.01
N SER A 185 -11.22 4.14 28.10
CA SER A 185 -12.57 4.26 27.58
C SER A 185 -13.39 5.25 28.40
N LYS A 186 -13.12 6.56 28.26
CA LYS A 186 -14.18 7.55 28.50
C LYS A 186 -14.90 7.77 27.17
N PRO A 187 -16.17 7.36 27.03
CA PRO A 187 -16.92 7.65 25.82
C PRO A 187 -17.00 9.17 25.64
N LEU A 188 -16.54 9.66 24.48
CA LEU A 188 -16.86 11.02 24.04
C LEU A 188 -18.39 11.11 23.90
N SER A 189 -18.99 12.12 24.52
CA SER A 189 -20.44 12.33 24.45
C SER A 189 -20.87 12.43 22.98
N LYS A 190 -22.06 11.91 22.67
CA LYS A 190 -22.58 11.74 21.30
C LYS A 190 -22.70 13.03 20.48
N ASN A 191 -22.43 14.20 21.07
CA ASN A 191 -22.56 15.52 20.43
C ASN A 191 -21.26 16.34 20.56
N VAL A 192 -20.12 15.80 20.12
CA VAL A 192 -18.94 16.64 19.88
C VAL A 192 -19.03 17.20 18.47
N ALA A 193 -19.66 18.38 18.35
CA ALA A 193 -19.46 19.21 17.17
C ALA A 193 -18.00 19.69 17.18
N ILE A 194 -17.18 19.16 16.27
CA ILE A 194 -15.84 19.69 16.02
C ILE A 194 -16.02 20.82 15.02
N PRO A 195 -15.95 22.11 15.42
CA PRO A 195 -16.02 23.21 14.47
C PRO A 195 -14.82 23.11 13.53
N LEU A 196 -15.08 22.90 12.24
CA LEU A 196 -14.11 23.04 11.16
C LEU A 196 -13.85 24.54 10.91
N ALA A 197 -13.27 25.21 11.90
CA ALA A 197 -12.64 26.50 11.70
C ALA A 197 -11.14 26.29 11.64
N TYR A 198 -10.60 26.16 10.42
CA TYR A 198 -9.21 26.49 10.18
C TYR A 198 -9.20 27.61 9.13
N ARG A 199 -8.78 28.81 9.58
CA ARG A 199 -8.46 29.94 8.73
C ARG A 199 -7.17 29.63 7.95
N SER A 200 -7.13 30.21 6.75
CA SER A 200 -6.03 30.33 5.78
C SER A 200 -4.62 30.17 6.32
#